data_AF-A0A528AGP7-F1
#
_entry.id   AF-A0A528AGP7-F1
#
_cell.length_a   1.000
_cell.length_b   1.000
_cell.length_c   1.000
_cell.angle_alpha   90.00
_cell.angle_beta   90.00
_cell.angle_gamma   90.00
#
_symmetry.space_group_name_H-M   'P 1'
#
loop_
_entity.id
_entity.type
_entity.pdbx_description
1 polymer ?
#
loop_
_entity_poly.entity_id
_entity_poly.type
_entity_poly.pdbx_seq_one_letter_code
_entity_poly.pdbx_strand_id
1 'polypeptide(L)' 'AEEYRYGGTCVIRGCVPKKLYVYASQFPEHFADAAGYGWTVPQASFDWQTLVANKDREISRLEAIYRKNV' A
#
# COMPACT_ATOMS: atom_id res chain seq x y z
N ALA A 1 23.03 16.64 -1.46
CA ALA A 1 21.58 16.90 -1.53
C ALA A 1 20.91 15.68 -2.13
N GLU A 2 19.73 15.28 -1.65
CA GLU A 2 18.95 14.20 -2.28
C GLU A 2 18.43 14.70 -3.64
N GLU A 3 18.72 13.98 -4.74
CA GLU A 3 18.46 14.45 -6.11
C GLU A 3 17.02 14.20 -6.60
N TYR A 4 16.22 13.40 -5.88
CA TYR A 4 14.86 13.05 -6.29
C TYR A 4 13.82 13.26 -5.17
N ARG A 5 13.70 12.30 -4.25
CA ARG A 5 12.74 12.33 -3.15
C ARG A 5 13.36 11.70 -1.90
N TYR A 6 13.12 12.30 -0.75
CA TYR A 6 13.69 11.83 0.52
C TYR A 6 13.21 10.42 0.88
N GLY A 7 14.12 9.59 1.38
CA GLY A 7 13.87 8.17 1.68
C GLY A 7 14.30 7.20 0.55
N GLY A 8 14.66 7.72 -0.62
CA GLY A 8 15.29 6.96 -1.70
C GLY A 8 14.43 5.84 -2.28
N THR A 9 15.06 4.91 -3.01
CA THR A 9 14.36 3.87 -3.79
C THR A 9 13.42 3.02 -2.95
N CYS A 10 13.83 2.56 -1.76
CA CYS A 10 13.05 1.67 -0.91
C CYS A 10 11.68 2.28 -0.53
N VAL A 11 11.68 3.55 -0.10
CA VAL A 11 10.48 4.25 0.35
C VAL A 11 9.63 4.68 -0.84
N ILE A 12 10.25 5.24 -1.88
CA ILE A 12 9.50 5.95 -2.92
C ILE A 12 8.93 5.01 -3.98
N ARG A 13 9.68 3.96 -4.35
CA ARG A 13 9.38 3.13 -5.53
C ARG A 13 9.90 1.70 -5.42
N GLY A 14 10.06 1.21 -4.20
CA GLY A 14 10.68 -0.08 -3.91
C GLY A 14 9.87 -0.87 -2.90
N CYS A 15 10.53 -1.29 -1.83
CA CYS A 15 9.99 -2.21 -0.83
C CYS A 15 8.64 -1.75 -0.25
N VAL A 16 8.48 -0.46 0.04
CA VAL A 16 7.26 0.09 0.67
C VAL A 16 6.05 -0.02 -0.28
N PRO A 17 6.02 0.63 -1.46
CA PRO A 17 4.88 0.53 -2.36
C PRO A 17 4.66 -0.91 -2.85
N LYS A 18 5.73 -1.70 -3.02
CA LYS A 18 5.62 -3.14 -3.33
C LYS A 18 4.83 -3.89 -2.26
N LYS A 19 5.12 -3.65 -0.99
CA LYS A 19 4.43 -4.35 0.12
C LYS A 19 2.96 -3.93 0.23
N LEU A 20 2.66 -2.65 -0.01
CA LEU A 20 1.26 -2.16 -0.07
C LEU A 20 0.47 -2.88 -1.17
N TYR A 21 1.06 -3.08 -2.35
CA TYR A 21 0.41 -3.80 -3.44
C TYR A 21 0.27 -5.29 -3.16
N VAL A 22 1.27 -5.92 -2.53
CA VAL A 22 1.15 -7.33 -2.07
C VAL A 22 0.01 -7.50 -1.08
N TYR A 23 -0.17 -6.58 -0.13
CA TYR A 23 -1.32 -6.65 0.79
C TYR A 23 -2.65 -6.46 0.06
N ALA A 24 -2.72 -5.52 -0.89
CA ALA A 24 -3.93 -5.34 -1.68
C ALA A 24 -4.32 -6.60 -2.47
N SER A 25 -3.34 -7.34 -3.01
CA SER A 25 -3.60 -8.55 -3.79
C SER A 25 -4.06 -9.76 -2.97
N GLN A 26 -3.84 -9.77 -1.65
CA GLN A 26 -4.18 -10.89 -0.77
C GLN A 26 -5.65 -10.89 -0.32
N PHE A 27 -6.34 -9.75 -0.38
CA PHE A 27 -7.72 -9.65 0.08
C PHE A 27 -8.71 -10.63 -0.57
N PRO A 28 -8.68 -10.90 -1.89
CA PRO A 28 -9.57 -11.88 -2.50
C PRO A 28 -9.45 -13.28 -1.90
N GLU A 29 -8.23 -13.74 -1.58
CA GLU A 29 -7.98 -15.02 -0.92
C GLU A 29 -8.57 -15.01 0.49
N HIS A 30 -8.33 -13.94 1.25
CA HIS A 30 -8.90 -13.80 2.60
C HIS A 30 -10.43 -13.76 2.61
N PHE A 31 -11.07 -13.15 1.60
CA PHE A 31 -12.53 -13.16 1.49
C PHE A 31 -13.08 -14.56 1.22
N ALA A 32 -12.39 -15.37 0.42
CA ALA A 32 -12.76 -16.76 0.19
C ALA A 32 -12.59 -17.60 1.47
N ASP A 33 -11.45 -17.45 2.17
CA ASP A 33 -11.17 -18.21 3.39
C ASP A 33 -12.12 -17.87 4.54
N ALA A 34 -12.62 -16.63 4.60
CA ALA A 34 -13.49 -16.16 5.67
C ALA A 34 -14.77 -17.00 5.86
N ALA A 35 -15.27 -17.62 4.79
CA ALA A 35 -16.43 -18.52 4.85
C ALA A 35 -16.18 -19.74 5.76
N GLY A 36 -14.95 -20.29 5.74
CA GLY A 36 -14.55 -21.39 6.63
C GLY A 36 -14.56 -21.03 8.11
N TYR A 37 -14.54 -19.73 8.43
CA TYR A 37 -14.62 -19.19 9.78
C TYR A 37 -16.03 -18.67 10.14
N GLY A 38 -17.04 -18.99 9.33
CA GLY A 38 -18.44 -18.62 9.58
C GLY A 38 -18.82 -17.20 9.16
N TRP A 39 -17.94 -16.48 8.44
CA TRP A 39 -18.27 -15.15 7.92
C TRP A 39 -19.04 -15.25 6.60
N THR A 40 -20.00 -14.35 6.42
CA THR A 40 -20.60 -14.09 5.11
C THR A 40 -20.09 -12.76 4.59
N VAL A 41 -19.35 -12.80 3.48
CA VAL A 41 -18.77 -11.61 2.83
C VAL A 41 -19.51 -11.37 1.51
N PRO A 42 -20.06 -10.16 1.27
CA PRO A 42 -20.70 -9.85 -0.01
C PRO A 42 -19.68 -9.77 -1.14
N GLN A 43 -20.14 -9.66 -2.39
CA GLN A 43 -19.25 -9.50 -3.54
C GLN A 43 -18.38 -8.25 -3.39
N ALA A 44 -17.06 -8.45 -3.40
CA ALA A 44 -16.09 -7.36 -3.35
C ALA A 44 -15.83 -6.77 -4.74
N SER A 45 -15.55 -5.47 -4.79
CA SER A 45 -15.01 -4.78 -5.96
C SER A 45 -13.68 -4.15 -5.61
N PHE A 46 -12.77 -4.10 -6.58
CA PHE A 46 -11.45 -3.52 -6.41
C PHE A 46 -11.28 -2.32 -7.35
N ASP A 47 -11.01 -1.16 -6.77
CA ASP A 47 -10.67 0.06 -7.51
C ASP A 47 -9.16 0.34 -7.43
N TRP A 48 -8.50 0.15 -8.57
CA TRP A 48 -7.08 0.40 -8.72
C TRP A 48 -6.71 1.87 -8.47
N GLN A 49 -7.56 2.82 -8.89
CA GLN A 49 -7.26 4.25 -8.73
C GLN A 49 -7.21 4.65 -7.26
N THR A 50 -8.16 4.13 -6.46
CA THR A 50 -8.14 4.29 -5.00
C THR A 50 -6.87 3.71 -4.37
N LEU A 51 -6.43 2.51 -4.77
CA LEU A 51 -5.18 1.91 -4.25
C LEU A 51 -3.96 2.79 -4.56
N VAL A 52 -3.83 3.24 -5.81
CA VAL A 52 -2.71 4.10 -6.24
C VAL A 52 -2.70 5.40 -5.43
N ALA A 53 -3.84 6.08 -5.30
CA ALA A 53 -3.95 7.32 -4.55
C ALA A 53 -3.60 7.16 -3.06
N ASN A 54 -4.05 6.06 -2.44
CA ASN A 54 -3.73 5.76 -1.04
C ASN A 54 -2.25 5.43 -0.85
N LYS A 55 -1.65 4.66 -1.77
CA LYS A 55 -0.21 4.38 -1.76
C LYS A 55 0.59 5.68 -1.94
N ASP A 56 0.20 6.57 -2.85
CA ASP A 56 0.90 7.85 -3.06
C ASP A 56 0.81 8.77 -1.83
N ARG A 57 -0.33 8.79 -1.14
CA ARG A 57 -0.49 9.50 0.14
C ARG A 57 0.47 8.99 1.20
N GLU A 58 0.62 7.67 1.32
CA GLU A 58 1.51 7.06 2.31
C GLU A 58 2.99 7.30 1.98
N ILE A 59 3.38 7.20 0.71
CA ILE A 59 4.75 7.51 0.29
C ILE A 59 5.07 8.99 0.59
N SER A 60 4.13 9.89 0.35
CA SER A 60 4.30 11.33 0.64
C SER A 60 4.43 11.60 2.15
N ARG A 61 3.66 10.90 2.99
CA ARG A 61 3.79 10.97 4.46
C ARG A 61 5.17 10.51 4.92
N LEU A 62 5.66 9.38 4.39
CA LEU A 62 6.97 8.85 4.74
C LEU A 62 8.09 9.77 4.27
N GLU A 63 8.04 10.28 3.03
CA GLU A 63 9.00 11.25 2.53
C GLU A 63 9.09 12.48 3.45
N ALA A 64 7.96 13.02 3.91
CA ALA A 64 7.95 14.18 4.81
C ALA A 64 8.63 13.89 6.16
N ILE A 65 8.49 12.67 6.70
CA ILE A 65 9.18 12.24 7.91
C ILE A 65 10.69 12.16 7.66
N TYR A 66 11.11 11.53 6.55
CA TYR A 66 12.53 11.46 6.19
C TYR A 66 13.10 12.87 6.05
N ARG A 67 12.45 13.76 5.29
CA ARG A 67 12.88 15.15 5.09
C ARG A 67 13.05 15.94 6.39
N LYS A 68 12.22 15.67 7.41
CA LYS A 68 12.31 16.35 8.71
C LYS A 68 13.50 15.87 9.57
N ASN A 69 13.95 14.65 9.35
CA ASN A 69 14.99 14.00 10.16
C ASN A 69 16.39 14.07 9.53
N VAL A 70 16.54 14.80 8.43
CA VAL A 70 17.84 15.16 7.82
C VAL A 70 18.15 16.63 8.00
#